data_AF-A0A2V5W113-F1
#
_entry.id   AF-A0A2V5W113-F1
#
_cell.length_a   1.000
_cell.length_b   1.000
_cell.length_c   1.000
_cell.angle_alpha   90.00
_cell.angle_beta   90.00
_cell.angle_gamma   90.00
#
_symmetry.space_group_name_H-M   'P 1'
#
loop_
_entity.id
_entity.type
_entity.pdbx_description
1 polymer ?
#
loop_
_entity_poly.entity_id
_entity_poly.type
_entity_poly.pdbx_seq_one_letter_code
_entity_poly.pdbx_strand_id
1 'polypeptide(L)'
;FGNLNSLLGWGHARVIENLLGRKPDCPRALSDKFADASVIEKALLKHGQTIRLEQRTKAESDLAVAAASILAREGFIDWLERRGKALGEKLGRGVSAEVKEAAKRVVEAGGPEALRKVAKLHFRTAHEVAPGHFPAPPPRRAWR
;
A
#
# COMPACT_ATOMS: atom_id res chain seq x y z
N PHE A 1 5.73 9.85 -6.15
CA PHE A 1 4.45 9.56 -6.82
C PHE A 1 3.45 10.65 -6.49
N GLY A 2 2.73 11.19 -7.47
CA GLY A 2 1.73 12.25 -7.25
C GLY A 2 0.35 11.75 -6.83
N ASN A 3 0.06 10.46 -6.99
CA ASN A 3 -1.20 9.85 -6.55
C ASN A 3 -0.99 8.37 -6.14
N LEU A 4 -1.92 7.85 -5.33
CA LEU A 4 -1.86 6.47 -4.81
C LEU A 4 -1.99 5.42 -5.91
N ASN A 5 -2.86 5.63 -6.90
CA ASN A 5 -3.10 4.66 -7.97
C ASN A 5 -1.85 4.42 -8.81
N SER A 6 -1.05 5.45 -9.10
CA SER A 6 0.23 5.34 -9.80
C SER A 6 1.27 4.58 -8.98
N LEU A 7 1.30 4.76 -7.65
CA LEU A 7 2.17 3.97 -6.77
C LEU A 7 1.77 2.48 -6.80
N LEU A 8 0.47 2.19 -6.71
CA LEU A 8 -0.04 0.82 -6.77
C LEU A 8 0.22 0.19 -8.15
N GLY A 9 -0.03 0.92 -9.24
CA GLY A 9 0.24 0.47 -10.60
C GLY A 9 1.71 0.10 -10.82
N TRP A 10 2.63 0.96 -10.37
CA TRP A 10 4.05 0.67 -10.38
C TRP A 10 4.40 -0.58 -9.57
N GLY A 11 3.84 -0.73 -8.37
CA GLY A 11 4.07 -1.90 -7.52
C GLY A 11 3.60 -3.21 -8.18
N HIS A 12 2.40 -3.21 -8.75
CA HIS A 12 1.85 -4.35 -9.49
C HIS A 12 2.73 -4.72 -10.68
N ALA A 13 3.10 -3.74 -11.52
CA ALA A 13 3.97 -3.98 -12.67
C ALA A 13 5.34 -4.52 -12.26
N ARG A 14 5.91 -4.02 -11.15
CA ARG A 14 7.20 -4.51 -10.65
C ARG A 14 7.13 -5.95 -10.15
N VAL A 15 6.05 -6.33 -9.47
CA VAL A 15 5.84 -7.72 -9.04
C VAL A 15 5.68 -8.64 -10.25
N ILE A 16 4.87 -8.24 -11.25
CA ILE A 16 4.71 -8.99 -12.50
C ILE A 16 6.06 -9.21 -13.18
N GLU A 17 6.85 -8.15 -13.37
CA GLU A 17 8.17 -8.23 -14.02
C GLU A 17 9.10 -9.21 -13.30
N ASN A 18 9.17 -9.11 -11.97
CA ASN A 18 10.04 -9.96 -11.16
C ASN A 18 9.59 -11.44 -11.20
N LEU A 19 8.28 -11.69 -11.18
CA LEU A 19 7.75 -13.05 -11.27
C LEU A 19 7.99 -13.66 -12.65
N LEU A 20 7.83 -12.88 -13.73
CA LEU A 20 8.15 -13.32 -15.08
C LEU A 20 9.64 -13.59 -15.27
N GLY A 21 10.52 -12.86 -14.57
CA GLY A 21 11.95 -13.21 -14.52
C GLY A 21 12.23 -14.58 -13.91
N ARG A 22 11.35 -15.08 -13.02
CA ARG A 22 11.44 -16.41 -12.38
C ARG A 22 10.66 -17.48 -13.14
N LYS A 23 9.57 -17.10 -13.80
CA LYS A 23 8.69 -17.98 -14.58
C LYS A 23 8.40 -17.35 -15.96
N PRO A 24 9.37 -17.38 -16.89
CA PRO A 24 9.26 -16.69 -18.17
C PRO A 24 8.19 -17.25 -19.11
N ASP A 25 7.81 -18.51 -18.91
CA ASP A 25 6.79 -19.23 -19.69
C ASP A 25 5.35 -18.93 -19.22
N CYS A 26 5.15 -18.10 -18.20
CA CYS A 26 3.82 -17.71 -17.75
C CYS A 26 3.14 -16.80 -18.80
N PRO A 27 2.04 -17.23 -19.44
CA PRO A 27 1.48 -16.50 -20.59
C PRO A 27 0.55 -15.33 -20.19
N ARG A 28 0.14 -15.27 -18.91
CA ARG A 28 -0.86 -14.32 -18.44
C ARG A 28 -0.65 -13.90 -16.99
N ALA A 29 -1.13 -12.70 -16.66
CA ALA A 29 -1.27 -12.22 -15.29
C ALA A 29 -2.68 -11.69 -15.07
N LEU A 30 -3.24 -11.92 -13.88
CA LEU A 30 -4.54 -11.43 -13.47
C LEU A 30 -4.37 -10.52 -12.24
N SER A 31 -4.90 -9.30 -12.30
CA SER A 31 -4.94 -8.37 -11.17
C SER A 31 -6.38 -8.08 -10.75
N ASP A 32 -6.61 -7.96 -9.44
CA ASP A 32 -7.83 -7.31 -8.95
C ASP A 32 -7.81 -5.83 -9.34
N LYS A 33 -8.93 -5.35 -9.88
CA LYS A 33 -9.03 -4.01 -10.46
C LYS A 33 -9.28 -2.97 -9.37
N PHE A 34 -8.26 -2.16 -9.09
CA PHE A 34 -8.33 -1.06 -8.11
C PHE A 34 -8.43 0.35 -8.73
N ALA A 35 -8.19 0.47 -10.04
CA ALA A 35 -8.23 1.73 -10.78
C ALA A 35 -8.58 1.48 -12.26
N ASP A 36 -8.49 2.52 -13.08
CA ASP A 36 -8.52 2.36 -14.53
C ASP A 36 -7.45 1.38 -15.00
N ALA A 37 -7.78 0.53 -16.00
CA ALA A 37 -6.89 -0.54 -16.45
C ALA A 37 -5.54 0.02 -16.96
N SER A 38 -5.56 1.23 -17.52
CA SER A 38 -4.34 1.87 -18.03
C SER A 38 -3.31 2.18 -16.94
N VAL A 39 -3.69 2.18 -15.66
CA VAL A 39 -2.77 2.42 -14.54
C VAL A 39 -1.71 1.33 -14.44
N ILE A 40 -2.09 0.06 -14.58
CA ILE A 40 -1.11 -1.05 -14.59
C ILE A 40 -0.46 -1.15 -15.96
N GLU A 41 -1.24 -1.07 -17.03
CA GLU A 41 -0.75 -1.24 -18.41
C GLU A 41 0.39 -0.26 -18.75
N LYS A 42 0.24 1.02 -18.39
CA LYS A 42 1.29 2.04 -18.60
C LYS A 42 2.52 1.84 -17.72
N ALA A 43 2.39 1.09 -16.63
CA ALA A 43 3.49 0.81 -15.72
C ALA A 43 4.26 -0.49 -16.08
N LEU A 44 3.72 -1.31 -17.01
CA LEU A 44 4.34 -2.58 -17.39
C LEU A 44 5.76 -2.39 -17.94
N LEU A 45 6.64 -3.25 -17.46
CA LEU A 45 8.04 -3.36 -17.85
C LEU A 45 8.19 -4.37 -19.01
N LYS A 46 9.44 -4.65 -19.41
CA LYS A 46 9.76 -5.41 -20.63
C LYS A 46 9.08 -6.78 -20.67
N HIS A 47 9.16 -7.58 -19.60
CA HIS A 47 8.50 -8.89 -19.57
C HIS A 47 6.99 -8.75 -19.42
N GLY A 48 6.53 -7.80 -18.61
CA GLY A 48 5.10 -7.54 -18.44
C GLY A 48 4.37 -7.24 -19.75
N GLN A 49 5.06 -6.60 -20.72
CA GLN A 49 4.51 -6.28 -22.04
C GLN A 49 4.38 -7.49 -22.98
N THR A 50 4.99 -8.64 -22.67
CA THR A 50 4.94 -9.84 -23.52
C THR A 50 3.83 -10.81 -23.15
N ILE A 51 3.05 -10.51 -22.12
CA ILE A 51 2.01 -11.39 -21.59
C ILE A 51 0.62 -10.76 -21.69
N ARG A 52 -0.42 -11.60 -21.60
CA ARG A 52 -1.80 -11.12 -21.49
C ARG A 52 -2.07 -10.65 -20.06
N LEU A 53 -2.21 -9.34 -19.85
CA LEU A 53 -2.67 -8.77 -18.59
C LEU A 53 -4.20 -8.69 -18.57
N GLU A 54 -4.81 -9.30 -17.55
CA GLU A 54 -6.24 -9.20 -17.28
C GLU A 54 -6.47 -8.44 -15.96
N GLN A 55 -7.50 -7.59 -15.95
CA GLN A 55 -7.89 -6.81 -14.79
C GLN A 55 -9.41 -6.87 -14.64
N ARG A 56 -9.89 -7.41 -13.53
CA ARG A 56 -11.33 -7.47 -13.22
C ARG A 56 -11.57 -7.19 -11.75
N THR A 57 -12.76 -6.73 -11.42
CA THR A 57 -13.18 -6.61 -10.02
C THR A 57 -13.47 -8.00 -9.45
N LYS A 58 -13.33 -8.15 -8.14
CA LYS A 58 -13.57 -9.43 -7.45
C LYS A 58 -12.69 -10.57 -7.98
N ALA A 59 -11.46 -10.23 -8.34
CA ALA A 59 -10.54 -11.19 -8.95
C ALA A 59 -10.09 -12.27 -7.95
N GLU A 60 -10.33 -12.11 -6.65
CA GLU A 60 -10.12 -13.13 -5.60
C GLU A 60 -10.89 -14.44 -5.82
N SER A 61 -11.85 -14.45 -6.74
CA SER A 61 -12.46 -15.69 -7.26
C SER A 61 -11.48 -16.60 -8.00
N ASP A 62 -10.36 -16.07 -8.50
CA ASP A 62 -9.26 -16.85 -9.05
C ASP A 62 -8.26 -17.23 -7.94
N LEU A 63 -7.87 -18.51 -7.91
CA LEU A 63 -6.99 -19.06 -6.88
C LEU A 63 -5.65 -18.34 -6.79
N ALA A 64 -5.07 -17.92 -7.92
CA ALA A 64 -3.78 -17.22 -7.93
C ALA A 64 -3.87 -15.84 -7.27
N VAL A 65 -4.98 -15.12 -7.50
CA VAL A 65 -5.23 -13.81 -6.90
C VAL A 65 -5.56 -13.96 -5.40
N ALA A 66 -6.33 -14.98 -5.02
CA ALA A 66 -6.59 -15.30 -3.63
C ALA A 66 -5.29 -15.59 -2.85
N ALA A 67 -4.42 -16.43 -3.42
CA ALA A 67 -3.12 -16.75 -2.84
C ALA A 67 -2.23 -15.49 -2.73
N ALA A 68 -2.16 -14.67 -3.78
CA ALA A 68 -1.42 -13.40 -3.75
C ALA A 68 -1.94 -12.45 -2.66
N SER A 69 -3.26 -12.42 -2.44
CA SER A 69 -3.89 -11.59 -1.41
C SER A 69 -3.55 -12.05 0.01
N ILE A 70 -3.44 -13.37 0.23
CA ILE A 70 -2.99 -13.94 1.51
C ILE A 70 -1.53 -13.56 1.77
N LEU A 71 -0.64 -13.75 0.79
CA LEU A 71 0.78 -13.41 0.90
C LEU A 71 0.99 -11.91 1.15
N ALA A 72 0.25 -11.05 0.44
CA ALA A 72 0.35 -9.61 0.64
C ALA A 72 -0.12 -9.19 2.05
N ARG A 73 -1.17 -9.84 2.58
CA ARG A 73 -1.68 -9.57 3.92
C ARG A 73 -0.72 -10.03 5.01
N GLU A 74 -0.15 -11.22 4.87
CA GLU A 74 0.87 -11.74 5.78
C GLU A 74 2.08 -10.82 5.81
N GLY A 75 2.65 -10.46 4.65
CA GLY A 75 3.79 -9.55 4.58
C GLY A 75 3.51 -8.17 5.18
N PHE A 76 2.27 -7.68 5.10
CA PHE A 76 1.85 -6.43 5.76
C PHE A 76 1.80 -6.55 7.28
N ILE A 77 1.24 -7.65 7.81
CA ILE A 77 1.18 -7.92 9.25
C ILE A 77 2.60 -8.07 9.81
N ASP A 78 3.43 -8.86 9.16
CA ASP A 78 4.83 -9.08 9.53
C ASP A 78 5.66 -7.79 9.52
N TRP A 79 5.37 -6.91 8.57
CA TRP A 79 6.01 -5.60 8.54
C TRP A 79 5.60 -4.75 9.74
N LEU A 80 4.31 -4.72 10.11
CA LEU A 80 3.83 -3.98 11.27
C LEU A 80 4.45 -4.49 12.56
N GLU A 81 4.52 -5.81 12.75
CA GLU A 81 5.13 -6.40 13.93
C GLU A 81 6.62 -6.07 14.04
N ARG A 82 7.38 -6.26 12.95
CA ARG A 82 8.83 -5.97 12.95
C ARG A 82 9.11 -4.50 13.19
N ARG A 83 8.36 -3.60 12.56
CA ARG A 83 8.53 -2.15 12.73
C ARG A 83 8.08 -1.69 14.10
N GLY A 84 7.01 -2.26 14.63
CA GLY A 84 6.54 -1.98 15.98
C GLY A 84 7.58 -2.37 17.03
N LYS A 85 8.13 -3.59 16.93
CA LYS A 85 9.24 -4.05 17.79
C LYS A 85 10.44 -3.10 17.74
N ALA A 86 10.85 -2.65 16.56
CA ALA A 86 11.97 -1.73 16.40
C ALA A 86 11.75 -0.33 17.01
N LEU A 87 10.48 0.08 17.18
CA LEU A 87 10.10 1.34 17.82
C LEU A 87 9.73 1.21 19.29
N GLY A 88 9.57 -0.01 19.79
CA GLY A 88 9.00 -0.25 21.13
C GLY A 88 7.50 0.05 21.22
N GLU A 89 6.76 0.07 20.10
CA GLU A 89 5.34 0.41 20.06
C GLU A 89 4.55 -0.61 19.22
N LYS A 90 3.31 -0.92 19.61
CA LYS A 90 2.46 -1.83 18.83
C LYS A 90 1.79 -1.06 17.70
N LEU A 91 2.15 -1.37 16.46
CA LEU A 91 1.53 -0.76 15.28
C LEU A 91 0.24 -1.49 14.89
N GLY A 92 -0.89 -0.79 14.98
CA GLY A 92 -2.20 -1.30 14.60
C GLY A 92 -2.55 -1.07 13.12
N ARG A 93 -3.61 -1.74 12.67
CA ARG A 93 -4.16 -1.58 11.32
C ARG A 93 -5.31 -0.56 11.32
N GLY A 94 -5.46 0.17 10.21
CA GLY A 94 -6.57 1.10 10.03
C GLY A 94 -6.35 2.44 10.74
N VAL A 95 -7.42 3.00 11.30
CA VAL A 95 -7.44 4.34 11.91
C VAL A 95 -8.27 4.35 13.21
N SER A 96 -8.22 3.25 13.97
CA SER A 96 -8.92 3.14 15.26
C SER A 96 -8.33 4.10 16.30
N ALA A 97 -9.04 4.30 17.41
CA ALA A 97 -8.53 5.06 18.54
C ALA A 97 -7.18 4.51 19.05
N GLU A 98 -7.03 3.19 19.17
CA GLU A 98 -5.77 2.54 19.55
C GLU A 98 -4.61 2.92 18.61
N VAL A 99 -4.84 2.99 17.29
CA VAL A 99 -3.83 3.41 16.30
C VAL A 99 -3.44 4.88 16.50
N LYS A 100 -4.41 5.75 16.82
CA LYS A 100 -4.13 7.17 17.09
C LYS A 100 -3.33 7.34 18.38
N GLU A 101 -3.66 6.61 19.44
CA GLU A 101 -2.90 6.64 20.69
C GLU A 101 -1.47 6.10 20.51
N ALA A 102 -1.28 5.04 19.73
CA ALA A 102 0.06 4.56 19.37
C ALA A 102 0.84 5.63 18.60
N ALA A 103 0.21 6.33 17.65
CA ALA A 103 0.86 7.42 16.93
C ALA A 103 1.27 8.58 17.84
N LYS A 104 0.46 8.94 18.85
CA LYS A 104 0.83 9.94 19.87
C LYS A 104 2.06 9.50 20.66
N ARG A 105 2.09 8.26 21.15
CA ARG A 105 3.26 7.71 21.88
C ARG A 105 4.54 7.73 21.04
N VAL A 106 4.44 7.44 19.74
CA VAL A 106 5.58 7.55 18.82
C VAL A 106 6.09 9.00 18.72
N VAL A 107 5.19 9.99 18.66
CA VAL A 107 5.54 11.41 18.62
C VAL A 107 6.15 11.86 19.96
N GLU A 108 5.60 11.43 21.09
CA GLU A 108 6.12 11.75 22.42
C GLU A 108 7.52 11.20 22.63
N ALA A 109 7.80 9.97 22.17
CA ALA A 109 9.08 9.32 22.36
C ALA A 109 10.18 9.80 21.38
N GLY A 110 9.82 10.09 20.13
CA GLY A 110 10.79 10.34 19.04
C GLY A 110 10.60 11.65 18.28
N GLY A 111 9.68 12.51 18.73
CA GLY A 111 9.25 13.70 18.03
C GLY A 111 8.38 13.42 16.80
N PRO A 112 7.79 14.46 16.18
CA PRO A 112 6.94 14.33 15.00
C PRO A 112 7.59 13.59 13.82
N GLU A 113 8.91 13.76 13.66
CA GLU A 113 9.69 13.14 12.58
C GLU A 113 9.76 11.61 12.68
N ALA A 114 9.56 11.03 13.86
CA ALA A 114 9.49 9.58 14.03
C ALA A 114 8.36 8.96 13.19
N LEU A 115 7.25 9.69 12.97
CA LEU A 115 6.13 9.22 12.16
C LEU A 115 6.51 8.97 10.69
N ARG A 116 7.55 9.63 10.15
CA ARG A 116 7.98 9.40 8.76
C ARG A 116 8.40 7.95 8.49
N LYS A 117 8.81 7.24 9.53
CA LYS A 117 9.30 5.86 9.43
C LYS A 117 8.16 4.84 9.35
N VAL A 118 6.95 5.20 9.80
CA VAL A 118 5.87 4.22 10.03
C VAL A 118 4.47 4.65 9.62
N ALA A 119 4.23 5.94 9.37
CA ALA A 119 2.92 6.47 9.08
C ALA A 119 2.82 7.09 7.68
N LYS A 120 1.60 7.10 7.15
CA LYS A 120 1.25 7.87 5.94
C LYS A 120 1.00 9.31 6.35
N LEU A 121 1.97 10.19 6.10
CA LEU A 121 1.98 11.56 6.62
C LEU A 121 0.88 12.48 6.07
N HIS A 122 0.30 12.13 4.92
CA HIS A 122 -0.79 12.89 4.30
C HIS A 122 -2.17 12.50 4.87
N PHE A 123 -2.23 11.54 5.79
CA PHE A 123 -3.48 11.15 6.44
C PHE A 123 -3.80 12.11 7.58
N ARG A 124 -5.11 12.28 7.85
CA ARG A 124 -5.60 13.13 8.95
C ARG A 124 -4.95 12.82 10.29
N THR A 125 -4.71 11.55 10.57
CA THR A 125 -4.08 11.10 11.83
C THR A 125 -2.72 11.76 12.07
N ALA A 126 -1.89 11.95 11.05
CA ALA A 126 -0.58 12.59 11.22
C ALA A 126 -0.72 14.05 11.65
N HIS A 127 -1.65 14.79 11.03
CA HIS A 127 -1.98 16.16 11.43
C HIS A 127 -2.59 16.21 12.85
N GLU A 128 -3.50 15.30 13.19
CA GLU A 128 -4.14 15.27 14.52
C GLU A 128 -3.13 15.10 15.67
N VAL A 129 -2.06 14.31 15.47
CA VAL A 129 -1.07 14.04 16.51
C VAL A 129 0.13 14.99 16.48
N ALA A 130 0.38 15.68 15.36
CA ALA A 130 1.46 16.66 15.23
C ALA A 130 1.07 17.79 14.25
N PRO A 131 0.13 18.68 14.64
CA PRO A 131 -0.49 19.65 13.75
C PRO A 131 0.47 20.75 13.26
N GLY A 132 1.48 21.10 14.06
CA GLY A 132 2.52 22.06 13.67
C GLY A 132 3.54 21.50 12.68
N HIS A 133 3.55 20.18 12.46
CA HIS A 133 4.56 19.49 11.66
C HIS A 133 4.01 18.89 10.38
N PHE A 134 2.76 18.42 10.39
CA PHE A 134 2.09 17.85 9.24
C PHE A 134 0.87 18.69 8.85
N PRO A 135 0.70 19.05 7.57
CA PRO A 135 -0.40 19.89 7.13
C PRO A 135 -1.74 19.16 7.28
N ALA A 136 -2.80 19.93 7.51
CA ALA A 136 -4.15 19.40 7.51
C ALA A 136 -4.47 18.78 6.15
N PRO A 137 -5.13 17.61 6.10
CA PRO A 137 -5.57 17.05 4.83
C PRO A 137 -6.60 17.97 4.18
N PRO A 138 -6.70 17.98 2.83
CA PRO A 138 -7.68 18.81 2.14
C PRO A 138 -9.10 18.53 2.63
N PRO A 139 -9.97 19.55 2.69
CA PRO A 139 -11.35 19.38 3.13
C PRO A 139 -12.06 18.34 2.26
N ARG A 140 -12.97 17.58 2.89
CA ARG A 140 -13.76 16.58 2.17
C ARG A 140 -14.59 17.31 1.11
N ARG A 141 -14.34 17.02 -0.17
CA ARG A 141 -15.24 17.44 -1.25
C ARG A 141 -16.59 16.78 -1.02
N ALA A 142 -17.66 17.57 -1.08
CA ALA A 142 -19.00 17.03 -1.16
C ALA A 142 -19.08 16.13 -2.39
N TRP A 143 -19.56 14.90 -2.21
CA TRP A 143 -19.86 14.02 -3.32
C TRP A 143 -20.99 14.70 -4.11
N ARG A 144 -20.74 15.03 -5.37
CA ARG A 144 -21.75 15.39 -6.36
C ARG A 144 -21.99 14.17 -7.24
#